data_AF-A0A830BXT9-F1
#
_entry.id   AF-A0A830BXT9-F1
#
_cell.length_a   1.000
_cell.length_b   1.000
_cell.length_c   1.000
_cell.angle_alpha   90.00
_cell.angle_beta   90.00
_cell.angle_gamma   90.00
#
_symmetry.space_group_name_H-M   'P 1'
#
loop_
_entity.id
_entity.type
_entity.pdbx_description
1 polymer ?
#
loop_
_entity_poly.entity_id
_entity_poly.type
_entity_poly.pdbx_seq_one_letter_code
_entity_poly.pdbx_strand_id
1 'polypeptide(L)' 'MPAQHIRTMILEKGQYLEKEQMFREAGEKWPVVIPDDELRRPFPGIKVLGSNY' A
#
# COMPACT_ATOMS: atom_id res chain seq x y z
N MET A 1 -27.60 1.03 -8.47
CA MET A 1 -27.52 -0.41 -8.77
C MET A 1 -26.10 -0.89 -8.47
N PRO A 2 -25.89 -1.91 -7.64
CA PRO A 2 -24.58 -2.29 -7.10
C PRO A 2 -23.56 -2.73 -8.15
N ALA A 3 -24.03 -3.36 -9.24
CA ALA A 3 -23.18 -3.88 -10.31
C ALA A 3 -22.40 -2.78 -11.06
N GLN A 4 -23.00 -1.61 -11.24
CA GLN A 4 -22.36 -0.46 -11.88
C GLN A 4 -21.25 0.10 -10.98
N HIS A 5 -21.45 0.10 -9.67
CA HIS A 5 -20.45 0.56 -8.70
C HIS A 5 -19.22 -0.35 -8.69
N ILE A 6 -19.41 -1.68 -8.66
CA ILE A 6 -18.30 -2.65 -8.73
C ILE A 6 -17.57 -2.53 -10.06
N ARG A 7 -18.29 -2.38 -11.19
CA ARG A 7 -17.68 -2.17 -12.51
C ARG A 7 -16.80 -0.93 -12.54
N THR A 8 -17.27 0.19 -12.00
CA THR A 8 -16.48 1.42 -11.92
C THR A 8 -15.23 1.23 -11.06
N MET A 9 -15.37 0.63 -9.88
CA MET A 9 -14.23 0.34 -9.01
C MET A 9 -13.19 -0.57 -9.66
N ILE A 10 -13.60 -1.59 -10.41
CA ILE A 10 -12.68 -2.49 -11.13
C ILE A 10 -11.90 -1.71 -12.19
N LEU A 11 -12.57 -0.85 -12.97
CA LEU A 11 -11.92 -0.03 -13.99
C LEU A 11 -10.96 1.00 -13.39
N GLU A 12 -11.35 1.67 -12.32
CA GLU A 12 -10.50 2.64 -11.61
C GLU A 12 -9.28 1.98 -10.98
N LYS A 13 -9.48 0.78 -10.40
CA LYS A 13 -8.40 0.08 -9.70
C LYS A 13 -7.53 -0.80 -10.59
N GLY A 14 -7.94 -1.09 -11.83
CA GLY A 14 -7.18 -1.92 -12.78
C GLY A 14 -5.76 -1.41 -13.03
N GLN A 15 -5.56 -0.09 -13.04
CA GLN A 15 -4.24 0.54 -13.22
C GLN A 15 -3.25 0.25 -12.08
N TYR A 16 -3.73 -0.09 -10.88
CA TYR A 16 -2.84 -0.47 -9.77
C TYR A 16 -2.34 -1.90 -9.92
N LEU A 17 -3.12 -2.80 -10.53
CA LEU A 17 -2.73 -4.20 -10.76
C LEU A 17 -1.57 -4.31 -11.76
N GLU A 18 -1.62 -3.53 -12.85
CA GLU A 18 -0.54 -3.49 -13.85
C GLU A 18 0.77 -2.99 -13.25
N LYS A 19 0.69 -1.93 -12.45
CA LYS A 19 1.86 -1.40 -11.73
C LYS A 19 2.39 -2.44 -10.74
N GLU A 20 1.53 -3.14 -9.99
CA GLU A 20 1.98 -4.14 -9.01
C GLU A 20 2.80 -5.24 -9.65
N GLN A 21 2.37 -5.66 -10.83
CA GLN A 21 3.10 -6.61 -11.65
C GLN A 21 4.47 -6.06 -12.09
N MET A 22 4.56 -4.80 -12.53
CA MET A 22 5.84 -4.17 -12.91
C MET A 22 6.84 -4.10 -11.75
N PHE A 23 6.40 -3.74 -10.53
CA PHE A 23 7.28 -3.72 -9.36
C PHE A 23 7.73 -5.14 -8.98
N ARG A 24 6.82 -6.12 -9.00
CA ARG A 24 7.15 -7.52 -8.73
C ARG A 24 8.16 -8.09 -9.72
N GLU A 25 8.00 -7.83 -11.01
CA GLU A 25 8.92 -8.29 -12.07
C GLU A 25 10.31 -7.67 -11.96
N ALA A 26 10.39 -6.40 -11.53
CA ALA A 26 11.66 -5.73 -11.27
C ALA A 26 12.35 -6.18 -9.97
N GLY A 27 11.70 -7.03 -9.16
CA GLY A 27 12.17 -7.39 -7.81
C GLY A 27 12.07 -6.23 -6.80
N GLU A 28 11.36 -5.16 -7.15
CA GLU A 28 11.19 -3.97 -6.34
C GLU A 28 10.02 -4.11 -5.39
N LYS A 29 10.12 -3.52 -4.21
CA LYS A 29 9.01 -3.51 -3.25
C LYS A 29 7.92 -2.59 -3.76
N TRP A 30 6.67 -3.05 -3.66
CA TRP A 30 5.51 -2.21 -3.94
C TRP A 30 5.51 -0.97 -3.04
N PRO A 31 5.31 0.25 -3.59
CA PRO A 31 5.36 1.46 -2.79
C PRO A 31 4.19 1.47 -1.82
N VAL A 32 4.51 1.64 -0.53
CA VAL A 32 3.50 1.91 0.50
C VAL A 32 3.18 3.40 0.43
N VAL A 33 1.94 3.73 0.07
CA VAL A 33 1.44 5.10 0.14
C VAL A 33 1.07 5.38 1.58
N ILE A 34 1.82 6.27 2.22
CA ILE A 34 1.55 6.72 3.59
C ILE A 34 0.64 7.95 3.51
N PRO A 35 -0.56 7.94 4.11
CA PRO A 35 -1.43 9.10 4.17
C PRO A 35 -0.79 10.30 4.91
N ASP A 36 -1.10 11.52 4.49
CA ASP A 36 -0.56 12.75 5.11
C ASP A 36 -0.86 12.86 6.60
N ASP A 37 -2.00 12.33 7.05
CA ASP A 37 -2.36 12.32 8.46
C ASP A 37 -1.52 11.33 9.26
N GLU A 38 -1.06 10.23 8.67
CA GLU A 38 -0.14 9.28 9.29
C GLU A 38 1.26 9.88 9.44
N LEU A 39 1.72 10.67 8.45
CA LEU A 39 2.99 11.39 8.53
C LEU A 39 3.06 12.39 9.70
N ARG A 40 1.90 12.93 10.10
CA ARG A 40 1.79 13.89 11.22
C ARG A 40 1.65 13.21 12.58
N ARG A 41 1.39 11.90 12.61
CA ARG A 41 1.25 11.18 13.89
C ARG A 41 2.62 10.92 14.48
N PRO A 42 2.80 11.12 15.80
CA PRO A 42 4.03 10.72 16.46
C PRO A 42 4.20 9.21 16.32
N PHE A 43 5.28 8.78 15.66
CA PHE A 43 5.64 7.38 15.53
C PHE A 43 6.42 6.96 16.80
N PRO A 44 5.86 6.11 17.68
CA PRO A 44 6.50 5.75 18.95
C PRO A 44 7.76 4.87 18.79
N GLY A 45 8.22 4.64 17.57
CA GLY A 45 9.33 3.75 17.25
C GLY A 45 8.92 2.27 17.29
N ILE A 46 9.68 1.43 16.60
CA ILE A 46 9.58 -0.03 16.76
C ILE A 46 10.21 -0.35 18.13
N LYS A 47 9.47 -0.98 19.04
CA LYS A 47 10.10 -1.67 20.17
C LYS A 47 11.04 -2.72 19.57
N VAL A 48 12.35 -2.51 19.70
CA VAL A 48 13.34 -3.55 19.40
C VAL A 48 13.04 -4.68 20.40
N LEU A 49 12.41 -5.75 19.94
CA LEU A 49 12.19 -6.94 20.75
C LEU A 49 13.55 -7.58 21.02
N GLY A 50 14.16 -7.21 22.15
CA GLY A 50 15.31 -7.90 22.72
C GLY A 50 16.66 -7.48 22.16
N SER A 51 17.21 -6.38 22.66
CA SER A 51 18.63 -6.38 23.00
C SER A 51 18.73 -6.72 24.49
N ASN A 52 18.84 -8.02 24.75
CA ASN A 52 19.42 -8.60 25.95
C ASN A 52 20.31 -9.74 25.46
N TYR A 53 21.43 -9.38 24.82
CA TYR A 53 22.70 -10.12 24.75
C TYR A 53 23.77 -9.16 24.24
#